data_AF-A0AAU0B8B8-F1
#
_entry.id   AF-A0AAU0B8B8-F1
#
_cell.length_a   1.000
_cell.length_b   1.000
_cell.length_c   1.000
_cell.angle_alpha   90.00
_cell.angle_beta   90.00
_cell.angle_gamma   90.00
#
_symmetry.space_group_name_H-M   'P 1'
#
loop_
_entity.id
_entity.type
_entity.pdbx_description
1 polymer ?
#
loop_
_entity_poly.entity_id
_entity_poly.type
_entity_poly.pdbx_seq_one_letter_code
_entity_poly.pdbx_strand_id
1 'polypeptide(L)' 'MKIDEMACLFFRYAEAQGMPYKCLPLGTDVEEFGAPYIEINESGVLAIVAKDRGNECLRKETNSPEVLARWIYEIYNK' A
#
# COMPACT_ATOMS: atom_id res chain seq x y z
N MET A 1 0.84 -11.82 -7.34
CA MET A 1 -0.41 -11.10 -7.03
C MET A 1 -0.45 -9.82 -7.84
N LYS A 2 -1.59 -9.47 -8.43
CA LYS A 2 -1.75 -8.21 -9.18
C LYS A 2 -2.22 -7.09 -8.26
N ILE A 3 -1.90 -5.84 -8.60
CA ILE A 3 -2.38 -4.67 -7.85
C ILE A 3 -3.90 -4.60 -7.75
N ASP A 4 -4.62 -5.10 -8.77
CA ASP A 4 -6.08 -5.16 -8.77
C ASP A 4 -6.64 -6.04 -7.62
N GLU A 5 -5.98 -7.16 -7.32
CA GLU A 5 -6.38 -8.06 -6.22
C GLU A 5 -6.17 -7.36 -4.86
N MET A 6 -5.06 -6.63 -4.72
CA MET A 6 -4.77 -5.78 -3.57
C MET A 6 -5.80 -4.66 -3.39
N ALA A 7 -6.19 -4.00 -4.48
CA ALA A 7 -7.17 -2.93 -4.45
C ALA A 7 -8.53 -3.44 -3.96
N CYS A 8 -8.96 -4.62 -4.42
CA CYS A 8 -10.18 -5.28 -3.93
C CYS A 8 -10.16 -5.52 -2.42
N LEU A 9 -9.04 -6.00 -1.87
CA LEU A 9 -8.89 -6.22 -0.43
C LEU A 9 -8.95 -4.91 0.35
N PHE A 10 -8.28 -3.87 -0.15
CA PHE A 10 -8.36 -2.53 0.43
C PHE A 10 -9.78 -1.98 0.45
N PHE A 11 -10.51 -2.03 -0.67
CA PHE A 11 -11.88 -1.50 -0.73
C PHE A 11 -12.81 -2.23 0.23
N ARG A 12 -12.72 -3.57 0.29
CA ARG A 12 -13.50 -4.37 1.26
C ARG A 12 -13.16 -4.01 2.71
N TYR A 13 -11.87 -3.81 3.00
CA TYR A 13 -11.45 -3.41 4.35
C TYR A 13 -11.99 -2.03 4.70
N ALA A 14 -11.83 -1.04 3.81
CA ALA A 14 -12.27 0.34 4.03
C ALA A 14 -13.80 0.44 4.17
N GLU A 15 -14.56 -0.30 3.35
CA GLU A 15 -16.01 -0.41 3.47
C GLU A 15 -16.42 -1.01 4.82
N ALA A 16 -15.73 -2.05 5.30
CA ALA A 16 -15.97 -2.62 6.62
C ALA A 16 -15.67 -1.66 7.78
N GLN A 17 -14.82 -0.64 7.57
CA GLN A 17 -14.59 0.44 8.53
C GLN A 17 -15.60 1.59 8.40
N GLY A 18 -16.56 1.53 7.47
CA GLY A 18 -17.53 2.59 7.22
C GLY A 18 -17.00 3.76 6.39
N MET A 19 -15.83 3.60 5.75
CA MET A 19 -15.21 4.62 4.91
C MET A 19 -14.96 4.08 3.49
N PRO A 20 -15.95 4.16 2.59
CA PRO A 20 -15.77 3.67 1.23
C PRO A 20 -14.82 4.57 0.44
N TYR A 21 -13.84 3.96 -0.22
CA TYR A 21 -12.91 4.63 -1.13
C TYR A 21 -13.35 4.49 -2.58
N LYS A 22 -13.13 5.54 -3.39
CA LYS A 22 -13.37 5.50 -4.85
C LYS A 22 -12.17 5.01 -5.65
N CYS A 23 -10.97 5.11 -5.08
CA CYS A 23 -9.71 4.69 -5.68
C CYS A 23 -8.72 4.28 -4.59
N LEU A 24 -7.72 3.46 -4.95
CA LEU A 24 -6.61 3.13 -4.07
C LEU A 24 -5.72 4.38 -3.94
N PRO A 25 -5.37 4.84 -2.72
CA PRO A 25 -4.61 6.08 -2.54
C PRO A 25 -3.10 5.92 -2.80
N LEU A 26 -2.65 4.71 -3.14
CA LEU A 26 -1.26 4.37 -3.41
C LEU A 26 -1.12 3.64 -4.74
N GLY A 27 -0.08 3.99 -5.48
CA GLY A 27 0.34 3.31 -6.71
C GLY A 27 1.60 2.46 -6.49
N THR A 28 2.13 1.93 -7.58
CA THR A 28 3.40 1.18 -7.64
C THR A 28 4.56 1.99 -8.23
N ASP A 29 4.29 3.21 -8.67
CA ASP A 29 5.31 4.09 -9.23
C ASP A 29 6.24 4.56 -8.11
N VAL A 30 7.55 4.54 -8.36
CA VAL A 30 8.56 4.94 -7.38
C VAL A 30 8.48 6.45 -7.18
N GLU A 31 8.22 6.86 -5.94
CA GLU A 31 8.19 8.25 -5.51
C GLU A 31 9.48 8.61 -4.76
N GLU A 32 10.26 9.53 -5.33
CA GLU A 32 11.60 9.90 -4.82
C GLU A 32 11.56 11.00 -3.74
N PHE A 33 10.38 11.56 -3.45
CA PHE A 33 10.20 12.76 -2.61
C PHE A 33 9.23 12.55 -1.44
N GLY A 34 9.33 11.40 -0.78
CA GLY A 34 8.72 11.11 0.52
C GLY A 34 7.29 10.57 0.45
N ALA A 35 6.65 10.61 -0.70
CA ALA A 35 5.36 9.96 -0.89
C ALA A 35 5.53 8.43 -0.83
N PRO A 36 4.70 7.71 -0.06
CA PRO A 36 4.77 6.25 -0.05
C PRO A 36 4.30 5.66 -1.38
N TYR A 37 4.78 4.47 -1.71
CA TYR A 37 4.34 3.65 -2.84
C TYR A 37 4.40 2.16 -2.49
N ILE A 38 3.77 1.33 -3.32
CA ILE A 38 3.71 -0.12 -3.12
C ILE A 38 4.79 -0.80 -3.96
N GLU A 39 5.60 -1.64 -3.33
CA GLU A 39 6.47 -2.60 -4.04
C GLU A 39 5.88 -4.00 -3.93
N ILE A 40 5.88 -4.73 -5.06
CA ILE A 40 5.49 -6.13 -5.15
C ILE A 40 6.61 -6.85 -5.87
N ASN A 41 7.25 -7.81 -5.21
CA ASN A 41 8.29 -8.62 -5.86
C ASN A 41 7.72 -9.94 -6.39
N GLU A 42 8.50 -10.60 -7.27
CA GLU A 42 8.11 -11.87 -7.89
C GLU A 42 7.95 -13.02 -6.88
N SER A 43 8.61 -12.90 -5.71
CA SER A 43 8.50 -13.86 -4.61
C SER A 43 7.22 -13.68 -3.77
N GLY A 44 6.39 -12.67 -4.06
CA GLY A 44 5.15 -12.40 -3.34
C GLY A 44 5.30 -11.55 -2.07
N VAL A 45 6.48 -10.97 -1.84
CA VAL A 45 6.68 -9.96 -0.78
C VAL A 45 6.04 -8.65 -1.23
N LEU A 46 5.33 -8.02 -0.31
CA LEU A 46 4.59 -6.78 -0.47
C LEU A 46 5.16 -5.76 0.49
N ALA A 47 5.41 -4.55 0.01
CA ALA A 47 5.95 -3.49 0.85
C ALA A 47 5.23 -2.16 0.63
N ILE A 48 5.09 -1.38 1.71
CA ILE A 48 4.91 0.08 1.60
C ILE A 48 6.29 0.69 1.80
N VAL A 49 6.74 1.44 0.81
CA VAL A 49 8.07 2.05 0.77
C VAL A 49 7.91 3.56 0.61
N ALA A 50 8.77 4.34 1.25
CA ALA A 50 8.93 5.76 0.95
C ALA A 50 10.42 6.09 0.87
N LYS A 51 10.78 6.96 -0.07
CA LYS A 51 12.15 7.42 -0.27
C LYS A 51 12.22 8.93 -0.14
N ASP A 52 13.32 9.45 0.40
CA ASP A 52 13.65 10.88 0.36
C ASP A 52 15.00 11.05 -0.38
N ARG A 53 14.95 11.67 -1.56
CA ARG A 53 16.12 11.92 -2.43
C ARG A 53 16.90 10.64 -2.72
N GLY A 54 16.21 9.56 -3.11
CA GLY A 54 16.81 8.26 -3.40
C GLY A 54 17.12 7.39 -2.18
N ASN A 55 16.96 7.90 -0.95
CA ASN A 55 17.22 7.13 0.25
C ASN A 55 15.92 6.61 0.84
N GLU A 56 15.81 5.29 1.00
CA GLU A 56 14.67 4.69 1.68
C GLU A 56 14.56 5.20 3.13
N CYS A 57 13.43 5.81 3.45
CA CYS A 57 13.13 6.36 4.79
C CYS A 57 11.99 5.61 5.49
N LEU A 58 11.25 4.79 4.75
CA LEU A 58 10.20 3.91 5.27
C LEU A 58 10.20 2.60 4.48
N ARG A 59 10.12 1.47 5.20
CA ARG A 59 9.76 0.17 4.63
C ARG A 59 8.93 -0.62 5.63
N LYS A 60 7.74 -1.06 5.20
CA LYS A 60 6.91 -2.03 5.93
C LYS A 60 6.58 -3.18 4.99
N GLU A 61 7.18 -4.33 5.26
CA GLU A 61 7.04 -5.54 4.45
C GLU A 61 6.10 -6.57 5.06
N THR A 62 5.40 -7.30 4.20
CA THR A 62 4.52 -8.40 4.56
C THR A 62 4.37 -9.35 3.39
N ASN A 63 4.03 -10.61 3.67
CA ASN A 63 3.60 -11.57 2.65
C ASN A 63 2.07 -11.75 2.65
N SER A 64 1.35 -11.00 3.51
CA SER A 64 -0.11 -11.00 3.57
C SER A 64 -0.68 -9.76 2.87
N PRO A 65 -1.45 -9.95 1.79
CA PRO A 65 -2.18 -8.89 1.11
C PRO A 65 -3.13 -8.10 2.02
N GLU A 66 -3.80 -8.79 2.94
CA GLU A 66 -4.74 -8.21 3.91
C GLU A 66 -4.03 -7.27 4.88
N VAL A 67 -2.83 -7.66 5.34
CA VAL A 67 -2.01 -6.81 6.21
C VAL A 67 -1.59 -5.54 5.46
N LEU A 68 -1.17 -5.66 4.19
CA LEU A 68 -0.81 -4.52 3.37
C LEU A 68 -2.01 -3.57 3.19
N ALA A 69 -3.18 -4.10 2.84
CA ALA A 69 -4.41 -3.33 2.66
C ALA A 69 -4.80 -2.54 3.92
N ARG A 70 -4.71 -3.18 5.09
CA ARG A 70 -4.94 -2.51 6.37
C ARG A 70 -3.96 -1.36 6.61
N TRP A 71 -2.66 -1.57 6.38
CA TRP A 71 -1.66 -0.51 6.59
C TRP A 71 -1.88 0.68 5.66
N ILE A 72 -2.28 0.44 4.41
CA ILE A 72 -2.66 1.52 3.48
C ILE A 72 -3.81 2.33 4.09
N TYR A 73 -4.86 1.68 4.57
CA TYR A 73 -5.97 2.38 5.22
C TYR A 73 -5.51 3.20 6.43
N GLU A 74 -4.71 2.63 7.33
CA GLU A 74 -4.20 3.30 8.53
C GLU A 74 -3.34 4.54 8.22
N ILE A 75 -2.59 4.53 7.11
CA ILE A 75 -1.76 5.69 6.72
C ILE A 75 -2.63 6.88 6.31
N TYR A 76 -3.76 6.64 5.65
CA TYR A 76 -4.60 7.69 5.04
C TYR A 76 -5.83 8.08 5.89
N ASN A 77 -6.06 7.42 7.03
CA ASN A 77 -7.20 7.69 7.92
C ASN A 77 -6.77 7.96 9.37
N LYS A 78 -5.59 8.55 9.56
CA LYS A 78 -5.13 9.06 10.86
C LYS A 78 -5.75 10.41 11.20
#